data_AF-A0A2V7WXE8-F1
#
_entry.id   AF-A0A2V7WXE8-F1
#
_cell.length_a   1.000
_cell.length_b   1.000
_cell.length_c   1.000
_cell.angle_alpha   90.00
_cell.angle_beta   90.00
_cell.angle_gamma   90.00
#
_symmetry.space_group_name_H-M   'P 1'
#
loop_
_entity.id
_entity.type
_entity.pdbx_description
1 polymer ?
#
loop_
_entity_poly.entity_id
_entity_poly.type
_entity_poly.pdbx_seq_one_letter_code
_entity_poly.pdbx_strand_id
1 'polypeptide(L)'
;MWELPQLESTEKGNAPADFILRHSITVTDYTVRVRRLPAPPNVPGRRIPLQKLRTFPLTGLARKILRKANLISSASISIPRLP
;
A
#
# COMPACT_ATOMS: atom_id res chain seq x y z
N MET A 1 -3.36 8.50 -11.15
CA MET A 1 -2.51 7.91 -10.10
C MET A 1 -3.44 7.25 -9.10
N TRP A 2 -3.19 6.02 -8.67
CA TRP A 2 -4.08 5.24 -7.82
C TRP A 2 -3.58 5.20 -6.38
N GLU A 3 -4.51 5.39 -5.45
CA GLU A 3 -4.30 5.31 -4.01
C GLU A 3 -5.09 4.15 -3.39
N LEU A 4 -4.72 3.77 -2.17
CA LEU A 4 -5.46 2.77 -1.41
C LEU A 4 -6.65 3.47 -0.71
N PRO A 5 -7.82 2.81 -0.59
CA PRO A 5 -8.98 3.41 0.05
C PRO A 5 -8.67 3.75 1.51
N GLN A 6 -9.03 4.95 1.92
CA GLN A 6 -9.02 5.34 3.32
C GLN A 6 -10.17 4.63 4.04
N LEU A 7 -9.89 4.00 5.17
CA LEU A 7 -10.92 3.45 6.04
C LEU A 7 -11.41 4.57 6.95
N GLU A 8 -12.68 4.93 6.83
CA GLU A 8 -13.34 5.84 7.78
C GLU A 8 -13.27 5.24 9.19
N SER A 9 -13.05 6.08 10.19
CA SER A 9 -12.93 5.66 11.60
C SER A 9 -14.28 5.29 12.23
N THR A 10 -15.31 5.06 11.42
CA THR A 10 -16.70 4.87 11.84
C THR A 10 -16.96 3.52 12.51
N GLU A 11 -16.02 2.59 12.45
CA GLU A 11 -16.14 1.34 13.20
C GLU A 11 -15.65 1.54 14.63
N LYS A 12 -16.62 1.60 15.56
CA LYS A 12 -16.42 1.35 17.01
C LYS A 12 -15.53 0.11 17.17
N GLY A 13 -14.23 0.33 17.34
CA GLY A 13 -13.34 -0.80 17.49
C GLY A 13 -11.92 -0.36 17.23
N ASN A 14 -11.17 -0.32 18.32
CA ASN A 14 -9.72 -0.25 18.38
C ASN A 14 -9.10 -1.54 17.77
N ALA A 15 -9.53 -1.90 16.54
CA ALA A 15 -9.07 -3.07 15.85
C ALA A 15 -7.58 -2.89 15.54
N PRO A 16 -6.74 -3.88 15.91
CA PRO A 16 -5.31 -3.74 15.76
C PRO A 16 -4.95 -3.51 14.29
N ALA A 17 -4.09 -2.53 14.04
CA ALA A 17 -3.49 -2.37 12.72
C ALA A 17 -2.55 -3.56 12.47
N ASP A 18 -2.58 -4.13 11.27
CA ASP A 18 -1.62 -5.18 10.89
C ASP A 18 -0.19 -4.64 10.93
N PHE A 19 -0.03 -3.38 10.52
CA PHE A 19 1.20 -2.65 10.70
C PHE A 19 1.00 -1.13 10.64
N ILE A 20 1.99 -0.43 11.17
CA ILE A 20 2.07 1.03 11.19
C ILE A 20 3.24 1.48 10.33
N LEU A 21 3.07 2.59 9.63
CA LEU A 21 4.07 3.19 8.76
C LEU A 21 4.16 4.70 9.04
N ARG A 22 5.37 5.22 9.19
CA ARG A 22 5.58 6.67 9.16
C ARG A 22 5.79 7.12 7.71
N HIS A 23 5.15 8.20 7.31
CA HIS A 23 5.33 8.82 6.01
C HIS A 23 5.26 10.32 6.13
N SER A 24 6.31 11.00 5.68
CA SER A 24 6.36 12.44 5.60
C SER A 24 5.87 12.89 4.23
N ILE A 25 4.96 13.85 4.21
CA ILE A 25 4.59 14.59 3.01
C ILE A 25 5.00 16.04 3.30
N THR A 26 5.96 16.54 2.51
CA THR A 26 6.65 17.82 2.75
C THR A 26 7.24 17.90 4.16
N VAL A 27 6.74 18.80 5.01
CA VAL A 27 7.17 19.03 6.39
C VAL A 27 6.27 18.33 7.42
N THR A 28 5.23 17.64 6.96
CA THR A 28 4.22 17.01 7.82
C THR A 28 4.46 15.52 7.90
N ASP A 29 4.67 15.03 9.12
CA ASP A 29 4.79 13.61 9.42
C ASP A 29 3.43 12.98 9.67
N TYR A 30 3.09 11.95 8.89
CA TYR A 30 1.88 11.16 9.07
C TYR A 30 2.22 9.78 9.64
N THR A 31 1.41 9.34 10.60
CA THR A 31 1.38 7.95 11.06
C THR A 31 0.22 7.24 10.38
N VAL A 32 0.55 6.33 9.47
CA VAL A 32 -0.42 5.57 8.69
C VAL A 32 -0.60 4.19 9.32
N ARG A 33 -1.83 3.88 9.72
CA ARG A 33 -2.23 2.56 10.21
C ARG A 33 -2.85 1.78 9.07
N VAL A 34 -2.34 0.57 8.81
CA VAL A 34 -2.80 -0.26 7.68
C VAL A 34 -3.52 -1.49 8.20
N ARG A 35 -4.63 -1.83 7.55
CA ARG A 35 -5.41 -3.04 7.80
C ARG A 35 -5.65 -3.80 6.49
N ARG A 36 -5.59 -5.12 6.55
CA ARG A 36 -5.93 -6.06 5.48
C ARG A 36 -7.33 -6.58 5.76
N LEU A 37 -8.29 -6.00 5.05
CA LEU A 37 -9.70 -6.37 5.16
C LEU A 37 -10.17 -6.99 3.84
N PRO A 38 -11.18 -7.88 3.87
CA PRO A 38 -11.96 -8.20 2.69
C PRO A 38 -12.47 -6.91 2.03
N ALA A 39 -12.51 -6.88 0.70
CA ALA A 39 -13.06 -5.74 -0.02
C ALA A 39 -14.53 -5.53 0.39
N PRO A 40 -14.94 -4.33 0.83
CA PRO A 40 -16.33 -4.09 1.19
C PRO A 40 -17.21 -4.26 -0.05
N PRO A 41 -18.41 -4.86 0.08
CA PRO A 41 -19.29 -5.15 -1.06
C PRO A 41 -19.73 -3.88 -1.80
N ASN A 42 -19.76 -2.74 -1.11
CA ASN A 42 -20.27 -1.47 -1.64
C ASN A 42 -19.18 -0.50 -2.12
N VAL A 43 -17.90 -0.91 -2.11
CA VAL A 43 -16.82 -0.04 -2.61
C VAL A 43 -16.52 -0.42 -4.06
N PRO A 44 -16.78 0.47 -5.04
CA PRO A 44 -16.42 0.21 -6.43
C PRO A 44 -14.91 0.03 -6.53
N GLY A 45 -14.48 -1.13 -7.02
CA GLY A 45 -13.08 -1.49 -7.05
C GLY A 45 -12.76 -2.45 -8.18
N ARG A 46 -11.51 -2.39 -8.66
CA ARG A 46 -10.99 -3.34 -9.63
C ARG A 46 -10.02 -4.28 -8.95
N ARG A 47 -10.22 -5.59 -9.12
CA ARG A 47 -9.21 -6.58 -8.72
C ARG A 47 -8.08 -6.55 -9.74
N ILE A 48 -6.87 -6.25 -9.28
CA ILE A 48 -5.68 -6.17 -10.12
C ILE A 48 -4.73 -7.30 -9.71
N PRO A 49 -4.24 -8.11 -10.66
CA PRO A 49 -3.21 -9.12 -10.37
C PRO A 49 -1.95 -8.48 -9.77
N LEU A 50 -1.36 -9.09 -8.74
CA LEU A 50 -0.18 -8.55 -8.05
C LEU A 50 0.99 -8.24 -9.00
N GLN A 51 1.17 -9.07 -10.03
CA GLN A 51 2.20 -8.88 -11.07
C GLN A 51 2.07 -7.54 -11.80
N LYS A 52 0.85 -7.05 -12.00
CA LYS A 52 0.57 -5.77 -12.67
C LYS A 52 0.80 -4.57 -11.76
N LEU A 53 0.89 -4.75 -10.43
CA LEU A 53 1.12 -3.64 -9.50
C LEU A 53 2.48 -2.95 -9.70
N ARG A 54 3.46 -3.63 -10.31
CA ARG A 54 4.78 -3.06 -10.62
C ARG A 54 4.66 -1.92 -11.63
N THR A 55 3.87 -2.11 -12.68
CA THR A 55 3.66 -1.14 -13.77
C THR A 55 2.45 -0.24 -13.52
N PHE A 56 1.63 -0.53 -12.51
CA PHE A 56 0.46 0.27 -12.18
C PHE A 56 0.87 1.63 -11.58
N PRO A 57 0.21 2.73 -11.97
CA PRO A 57 0.57 4.07 -11.51
C PRO A 57 0.07 4.32 -10.09
N LEU A 58 0.70 3.67 -9.10
CA LEU A 58 0.46 3.81 -7.66
C LEU A 58 1.15 5.05 -7.08
N THR A 59 0.51 5.69 -6.10
CA THR A 59 1.16 6.72 -5.28
C THR A 59 2.38 6.17 -4.54
N GLY A 60 3.29 7.06 -4.12
CA GLY A 60 4.47 6.68 -3.33
C GLY A 60 4.09 5.98 -2.02
N LEU A 61 3.07 6.47 -1.32
CA LEU A 61 2.56 5.86 -0.09
C LEU A 61 1.96 4.47 -0.35
N ALA A 62 1.11 4.31 -1.37
CA ALA A 62 0.53 3.00 -1.70
C ALA A 62 1.62 1.97 -2.02
N ARG A 63 2.64 2.36 -2.78
CA ARG A 63 3.80 1.49 -3.07
C ARG A 63 4.57 1.14 -1.79
N LYS A 64 4.76 2.10 -0.87
CA LYS A 64 5.43 1.87 0.42
C LYS A 64 4.66 0.89 1.30
N ILE A 65 3.33 1.01 1.34
CA ILE A 65 2.43 0.10 2.05
C ILE A 65 2.52 -1.32 1.47
N LEU A 66 2.40 -1.48 0.15
CA LEU A 66 2.42 -2.79 -0.50
C LEU A 66 3.78 -3.49 -0.39
N ARG A 67 4.89 -2.74 -0.37
CA ARG A 67 6.23 -3.28 -0.09
C ARG A 67 6.32 -3.82 1.33
N LYS A 68 5.85 -3.05 2.32
CA LYS A 68 5.86 -3.48 3.73
C LYS A 68 4.96 -4.70 3.97
N ALA A 69 3.88 -4.82 3.22
CA ALA A 69 3.00 -6.00 3.22
C ALA A 69 3.57 -7.22 2.47
N ASN A 70 4.79 -7.14 1.93
CA ASN A 70 5.42 -8.18 1.09
C ASN A 70 4.60 -8.58 -0.16
N LEU A 71 3.72 -7.69 -0.64
CA LEU A 71 2.88 -7.93 -1.82
C LEU A 71 3.57 -7.55 -3.13
N ILE A 72 4.58 -6.67 -3.05
CA ILE A 72 5.46 -6.34 -4.17
C ILE A 72 6.92 -6.48 -3.72
N SER A 73 7.65 -7.41 -4.34
CA SER A 73 9.08 -7.56 -4.10
C SER A 73 9.88 -6.47 -4.80
N SER A 74 10.89 -5.92 -4.11
CA SER A 74 11.89 -4.99 -4.65
C SER A 74 12.91 -5.64 -5.58
N ALA A 75 12.82 -6.95 -5.82
CA ALA A 75 13.74 -7.63 -6.74
C ALA A 75 13.45 -7.28 -8.20
N SER A 76 14.14 -6.23 -8.66
CA SER A 76 14.85 -6.18 -9.95
C SER A 76 15.84 -5.01 -9.93
N ILE A 77 16.92 -5.15 -9.17
CA ILE A 77 18.21 -4.52 -9.52
C ILE A 77 19.10 -5.67 -9.99
N SER A 78 18.85 -6.13 -11.21
CA SER A 78 19.85 -6.87 -11.98
C SER A 78 20.83 -5.82 -12.51
N ILE A 79 21.86 -5.52 -11.71
CA ILE A 79 23.06 -4.87 -12.24
C ILE A 79 23.71 -5.93 -13.13
N PRO A 80 23.77 -5.75 -14.46
CA PRO A 80 24.54 -6.66 -15.28
C PRO A 80 25.99 -6.56 -14.81
N ARG A 81 26.54 -7.67 -14.29
CA ARG A 81 27.98 -7.82 -14.19
C ARG A 81 28.50 -7.92 -15.63
N LEU A 82 29.17 -6.88 -16.08
CA LEU A 82 29.97 -6.91 -17.31
C LEU A 82 31.10 -7.95 -17.13
N PRO A 83 31.53 -8.59 -18.25
CA PRO A 83 32.37 -9.78 -18.25
C PRO A 83 33.73 -9.60 -17.57
#